data_AF-A0A7V2SQ61-F1
#
_entry.id   AF-A0A7V2SQ61-F1
#
_cell.length_a   1.000
_cell.length_b   1.000
_cell.length_c   1.000
_cell.angle_alpha   90.00
_cell.angle_beta   90.00
_cell.angle_gamma   90.00
#
_symmetry.space_group_name_H-M   'P 1'
#
loop_
_entity.id
_entity.type
_entity.pdbx_description
1 polymer ?
#
loop_
_entity_poly.entity_id
_entity_poly.type
_entity_poly.pdbx_seq_one_letter_code
_entity_poly.pdbx_strand_id
1 'polypeptide(L)' 'MADRKYYAPRGGHPGQDEKLTSQAVFTEAYVVIPKGVMRDIVTSYLPGWDETRLWVLARPLSGFAETFSQYIVEVGPG' A
#
# COMPACT_ATOMS: atom_id res chain seq x y z
N MET A 1 -13.37 26.92 0.56
CA MET A 1 -13.21 25.45 0.75
C MET A 1 -11.98 25.26 1.62
N ALA A 2 -12.08 24.55 2.74
CA ALA A 2 -10.89 24.27 3.57
C ALA A 2 -9.96 23.32 2.80
N ASP A 3 -8.68 23.66 2.71
CA ASP A 3 -7.66 22.83 2.08
C ASP A 3 -7.42 21.58 2.94
N ARG A 4 -7.86 20.42 2.45
CA ARG A 4 -7.73 19.13 3.14
C ARG A 4 -6.53 18.39 2.59
N LYS A 5 -5.58 18.05 3.47
CA LYS A 5 -4.38 17.28 3.10
C LYS A 5 -4.68 15.78 3.20
N TYR A 6 -4.43 15.07 2.11
CA TYR A 6 -4.53 13.61 2.04
C TYR A 6 -3.14 12.99 1.92
N TYR A 7 -2.94 11.84 2.55
CA TYR A 7 -1.72 11.06 2.39
C TYR A 7 -1.81 10.22 1.12
N ALA A 8 -0.72 10.20 0.34
CA ALA A 8 -0.51 9.28 -0.77
C ALA A 8 0.90 8.67 -0.63
N PRO A 9 1.06 7.36 -0.84
CA PRO A 9 2.38 6.74 -0.91
C PRO A 9 3.15 7.32 -2.10
N ARG A 10 4.44 7.55 -1.89
CA ARG A 10 5.35 8.03 -2.94
C ARG A 10 6.25 6.93 -3.50
N GLY A 11 6.12 5.72 -2.96
CA GLY A 11 7.02 4.61 -3.27
C GLY A 11 8.44 4.83 -2.75
N GLY A 12 9.43 4.44 -3.57
CA GLY A 12 10.84 4.47 -3.26
C GLY A 12 11.31 3.35 -2.32
N HIS A 13 12.58 3.43 -1.95
CA HIS A 13 13.22 2.56 -0.97
C HIS A 13 13.49 3.31 0.35
N PRO A 14 13.50 2.59 1.48
CA PRO A 14 13.92 3.19 2.74
C PRO A 14 15.34 3.74 2.64
N GLY A 15 15.55 4.94 3.17
CA GLY A 15 16.89 5.47 3.39
C GLY A 15 17.62 4.65 4.47
N GLN A 16 18.95 4.71 4.48
CA GLN A 16 19.76 3.99 5.47
C GLN A 16 19.49 4.42 6.91
N ASP A 17 19.05 5.67 7.11
CA ASP A 17 18.72 6.25 8.43
C ASP A 17 17.28 5.95 8.87
N GLU A 18 16.47 5.28 8.04
CA GLU A 18 15.07 5.03 8.34
C GLU A 18 14.95 3.90 9.38
N LYS A 19 14.17 4.13 10.44
CA LYS A 19 13.96 3.12 11.48
C LYS A 19 13.32 1.87 10.87
N LEU A 20 14.06 0.75 10.92
CA LEU A 20 13.61 -0.55 10.44
C LEU A 20 12.47 -1.15 11.27
N THR A 21 12.25 -0.64 12.48
CA THR A 21 11.16 -1.08 13.37
C THR A 21 9.82 -0.51 12.91
N SER A 22 9.28 -1.05 11.82
CA SER A 22 7.86 -0.91 11.52
C SER A 22 7.11 -2.07 12.16
N GLN A 23 6.22 -1.77 13.10
CA GLN A 23 5.44 -2.79 13.81
C GLN A 23 4.23 -3.18 12.98
N ALA A 24 4.45 -4.04 11.98
CA ALA A 24 3.34 -4.82 11.46
C ALA A 24 2.81 -5.71 12.60
N VAL A 25 1.51 -5.67 12.84
CA VAL A 25 0.86 -6.44 13.92
C VAL A 25 -0.18 -7.33 13.29
N PHE A 26 -0.14 -8.61 13.65
CA PHE A 26 -1.15 -9.59 13.29
C PHE A 26 -1.67 -10.22 14.58
N THR A 27 -2.98 -10.16 14.76
CA THR A 27 -3.69 -10.83 15.84
C THR A 27 -4.88 -11.60 15.25
N GLU A 28 -5.53 -12.43 16.06
CA GLU A 28 -6.75 -13.12 15.64
C GLU A 28 -7.90 -12.16 15.34
N ALA A 29 -7.91 -10.98 15.97
CA ALA A 29 -9.01 -10.01 15.86
C ALA A 29 -8.74 -8.87 14.86
N TYR A 30 -7.47 -8.50 14.64
CA TYR A 30 -7.10 -7.37 13.80
C TYR A 30 -5.67 -7.45 13.29
N VAL A 31 -5.40 -6.61 12.28
CA VAL A 31 -4.10 -6.46 11.63
C VAL A 31 -3.76 -4.99 11.44
N VAL A 32 -2.49 -4.64 11.60
CA VAL A 32 -1.94 -3.31 11.34
C VAL A 32 -0.84 -3.44 10.30
N ILE A 33 -1.06 -2.80 9.15
CA ILE A 33 -0.10 -2.72 8.05
C ILE A 33 0.47 -1.29 8.01
N PRO A 34 1.74 -1.08 8.37
CA PRO A 34 2.36 0.24 8.35
C PRO A 34 2.50 0.78 6.93
N LYS A 35 2.44 2.11 6.78
CA LYS A 35 2.66 2.80 5.49
C LYS A 35 4.00 2.45 4.81
N GLY A 36 5.00 2.02 5.58
CA GLY A 36 6.32 1.64 5.10
C GLY A 36 6.34 0.39 4.22
N VAL A 37 5.23 -0.36 4.16
CA VAL A 37 5.03 -1.48 3.22
C VAL A 37 4.87 -0.97 1.79
N MET A 38 4.43 0.27 1.58
CA MET A 38 4.18 0.85 0.25
C MET A 38 5.49 1.26 -0.46
N ARG A 39 6.29 0.28 -0.89
CA ARG A 39 7.58 0.44 -1.58
C ARG A 39 7.47 0.10 -3.07
N ASP A 40 8.41 0.57 -3.88
CA ASP A 40 8.39 0.35 -5.34
C ASP A 40 8.48 -1.14 -5.74
N ILE A 41 9.31 -1.92 -5.04
CA ILE A 41 9.54 -3.33 -5.36
C ILE A 41 8.35 -4.26 -5.07
N VAL A 42 7.30 -3.76 -4.42
CA VAL A 42 6.10 -4.54 -4.09
C VAL A 42 4.86 -4.07 -4.86
N THR A 43 5.02 -3.18 -5.85
CA THR A 43 3.91 -2.78 -6.69
C THR A 43 3.48 -3.88 -7.65
N SER A 44 2.19 -3.91 -7.96
CA SER A 44 1.55 -4.78 -8.94
C SER A 44 1.14 -4.00 -10.19
N TYR A 45 0.86 -4.75 -11.26
CA TYR A 45 0.41 -4.23 -12.56
C TYR A 45 -0.87 -4.97 -12.96
N LEU A 46 -1.80 -4.25 -13.60
CA LEU A 46 -3.02 -4.85 -14.13
C LEU A 46 -2.95 -4.90 -15.66
N PRO A 47 -3.43 -5.99 -16.29
CA PRO A 47 -3.60 -6.02 -17.74
C PRO A 47 -4.47 -4.86 -18.24
N GLY A 48 -4.05 -4.24 -19.35
CA GLY A 48 -4.78 -3.13 -19.98
C GLY A 48 -4.56 -1.76 -19.33
N TRP A 49 -3.62 -1.64 -18.38
CA TRP A 49 -3.18 -0.36 -17.84
C TRP A 49 -1.73 -0.07 -18.26
N ASP A 50 -1.52 1.09 -18.85
CA ASP A 50 -0.21 1.58 -19.24
C ASP A 50 0.34 2.54 -18.18
N GLU A 51 1.67 2.55 -18.01
CA GLU A 51 2.41 3.47 -17.13
C GLU A 51 1.82 3.61 -15.71
N THR A 52 1.26 2.53 -15.19
CA THR A 52 0.55 2.52 -13.91
C THR A 52 1.18 1.52 -12.98
N ARG A 53 1.30 1.87 -11.70
CA ARG A 53 1.69 0.97 -10.63
C ARG A 53 0.69 1.03 -9.49
N LEU A 54 0.50 -0.08 -8.78
CA LEU A 54 -0.44 -0.10 -7.65
C LEU A 54 0.07 -0.92 -6.47
N TRP A 55 -0.39 -0.55 -5.28
CA TRP A 55 -0.23 -1.35 -4.07
C TRP A 55 -1.54 -2.05 -3.71
N VAL A 56 -1.47 -3.38 -3.53
CA VAL A 56 -2.61 -4.21 -3.18
C VAL A 56 -2.80 -4.27 -1.67
N LEU A 57 -4.01 -3.95 -1.21
CA LEU A 57 -4.48 -4.05 0.17
C LEU A 57 -5.70 -4.97 0.20
N ALA A 58 -5.46 -6.26 0.06
CA ALA A 58 -6.49 -7.30 0.07
C ALA A 58 -6.05 -8.47 0.95
N ARG A 59 -7.03 -9.21 1.49
CA ARG A 59 -6.81 -10.39 2.35
C ARG A 59 -5.78 -10.18 3.48
N PRO A 60 -5.95 -9.16 4.35
CA PRO A 60 -4.95 -8.86 5.35
C PRO A 60 -4.93 -9.88 6.52
N LEU A 61 -5.95 -10.73 6.65
CA LEU A 61 -6.00 -11.89 7.54
C LEU A 61 -6.52 -13.12 6.77
N SER A 62 -6.22 -14.32 7.28
CA SER A 62 -6.80 -15.57 6.77
C SER A 62 -8.30 -15.67 7.10
N GLY A 63 -9.07 -16.40 6.29
CA GLY A 63 -10.49 -16.63 6.52
C GLY A 63 -11.37 -15.62 5.77
N PHE A 64 -12.35 -15.03 6.46
CA PHE A 64 -13.38 -14.16 5.85
C PHE A 64 -12.86 -12.74 5.54
N ALA A 65 -11.86 -12.64 4.66
CA ALA A 65 -11.21 -11.39 4.27
C ALA A 65 -11.12 -11.20 2.74
N GLU A 66 -11.99 -11.89 2.00
CA GLU A 66 -11.98 -11.94 0.52
C GLU A 66 -13.13 -11.16 -0.13
N THR A 67 -14.02 -10.56 0.68
CA THR A 67 -15.17 -9.79 0.19
C THR A 67 -14.76 -8.51 -0.53
N PHE A 68 -13.61 -7.92 -0.16
CA PHE A 68 -13.17 -6.63 -0.66
C PHE A 68 -11.71 -6.68 -1.12
N SER A 69 -11.41 -5.84 -2.10
CA SER A 69 -10.06 -5.56 -2.55
C SER A 69 -9.86 -4.05 -2.64
N GLN A 70 -8.84 -3.53 -1.97
CA GLN A 70 -8.46 -2.13 -2.03
C GLN A 70 -7.12 -1.98 -2.77
N TYR A 71 -7.05 -1.01 -3.67
CA TYR A 71 -5.83 -0.65 -4.37
C TYR A 71 -5.50 0.82 -4.14
N ILE A 72 -4.21 1.11 -3.95
CA ILE A 72 -3.69 2.47 -4.10
C ILE A 72 -2.98 2.50 -5.45
N VAL A 73 -3.52 3.30 -6.38
CA VAL A 73 -3.06 3.34 -7.76
C VAL A 73 -2.34 4.66 -8.02
N GLU A 74 -1.15 4.58 -8.60
CA GLU A 74 -0.40 5.70 -9.14
C GLU A 74 -0.37 5.57 -10.66
N VAL A 75 -0.91 6.58 -11.35
CA VAL A 75 -1.03 6.63 -12.81
C VAL A 75 -0.02 7.64 -13.35
N GLY A 76 0.82 7.20 -14.28
CA GLY A 76 1.81 8.03 -14.96
C GLY A 76 1.19 9.04 -15.93
N PRO A 77 1.98 10.03 -16.37
CA PRO A 77 1.58 10.97 -17.42
C PRO A 77 1.67 10.30 -18.80
N GLY A 78 0.56 10.29 -19.54
CA GLY A 78 0.51 9.73 -20.91
C GLY A 78 1.12 10.61 -21.99
#